data_AF-A0A1N7J1B0-F1
#
_entry.id   AF-A0A1N7J1B0-F1
#
_cell.length_a   1.000
_cell.length_b   1.000
_cell.length_c   1.000
_cell.angle_alpha   90.00
_cell.angle_beta   90.00
_cell.angle_gamma   90.00
#
_symmetry.space_group_name_H-M   'P 1'
#
loop_
_entity.id
_entity.type
_entity.pdbx_description
1 polymer ?
#
loop_
_entity_poly.entity_id
_entity_poly.type
_entity_poly.pdbx_seq_one_letter_code
_entity_poly.pdbx_strand_id
1 'polypeptide(L)'
;MKIINFVSTFFATMALAQSGSVGINTSTPYPSAILHIENFNGVPATATATISGGAVTGVTITNGGSGYTTPPTINFYGGGSIVNGGSKARATATLTNGSVTGITVNNGGSGYTTSPEITISGGNKGLLLPNLNIANLTSTTSPVASPANGLIGFNGGSNSNNKALHIFSTATTPNQWQSTIDAENTPKVAYLDFTGSLSVLDNAVAGTNALLMVNPPAISGVSNINGFKVVQNTSLGGYSLVLPQGNYLVEVNLNLNSPQESPAGQGGTAPLTGSTYYLMGYFIDFTNDTYNNTTNTFTGGANTRKEVPIVSKVNTNHLATWSYYYSVPANANANIIGGLRLRLGRMQNSTFYDLVNVIPTGSYIKISQL
;
A
#
# COMPACT_ATOMS: atom_id res chain seq x y z
N MET A 1 45.85 -44.92 -54.69
CA MET A 1 44.85 -45.24 -53.63
C MET A 1 43.48 -45.11 -54.25
N LYS A 2 42.61 -46.11 -54.03
CA LYS A 2 41.34 -46.34 -54.75
C LYS A 2 40.21 -45.42 -54.29
N ILE A 3 39.30 -45.14 -55.24
CA ILE A 3 37.98 -44.51 -55.12
C ILE A 3 37.05 -45.34 -54.22
N ILE A 4 36.16 -44.69 -53.43
CA ILE A 4 34.75 -45.10 -53.25
C ILE A 4 33.85 -43.86 -53.04
N ASN A 5 32.83 -43.69 -53.89
CA ASN A 5 31.63 -42.85 -53.67
C ASN A 5 30.46 -43.75 -53.26
N PHE A 6 29.61 -43.36 -52.31
CA PHE A 6 28.20 -43.79 -52.16
C PHE A 6 27.44 -42.68 -51.39
N VAL A 7 26.55 -41.91 -52.02
CA VAL A 7 25.08 -42.06 -52.20
C VAL A 7 24.26 -41.93 -50.91
N SER A 8 23.20 -41.11 -51.01
CA SER A 8 22.28 -40.56 -50.03
C SER A 8 21.41 -41.55 -49.25
N THR A 9 20.93 -41.09 -48.08
CA THR A 9 19.55 -41.32 -47.61
C THR A 9 19.02 -40.07 -46.92
N PHE A 10 17.94 -39.53 -47.47
CA PHE A 10 17.09 -38.51 -46.88
C PHE A 10 16.06 -39.22 -45.98
N PHE A 11 16.01 -38.87 -44.69
CA PHE A 11 14.80 -39.07 -43.87
C PHE A 11 14.50 -37.75 -43.16
N ALA A 12 13.34 -37.20 -43.48
CA ALA A 12 12.79 -36.02 -42.83
C ALA A 12 12.44 -36.35 -41.38
N THR A 13 12.75 -35.42 -40.47
CA THR A 13 11.82 -35.11 -39.40
C THR A 13 11.84 -33.60 -39.24
N MET A 14 10.79 -32.95 -39.73
CA MET A 14 10.45 -31.62 -39.28
C MET A 14 10.22 -31.72 -37.78
N ALA A 15 11.07 -31.05 -37.00
CA ALA A 15 10.65 -30.53 -35.72
C ALA A 15 10.90 -29.02 -35.79
N LEU A 16 9.91 -28.30 -36.31
CA LEU A 16 9.65 -26.95 -35.81
C LEU A 16 9.31 -27.11 -34.33
N ALA A 17 10.33 -27.16 -33.47
CA ALA A 17 10.15 -26.79 -32.08
C ALA A 17 10.38 -25.28 -31.99
N GLN A 18 9.44 -24.54 -32.58
CA GLN A 18 9.11 -23.22 -32.09
C GLN A 18 8.62 -23.42 -30.65
N SER A 19 9.54 -23.48 -29.68
CA SER A 19 9.16 -23.12 -28.33
C SER A 19 9.01 -21.62 -28.33
N GLY A 20 7.84 -21.17 -28.78
CA GLY A 20 7.40 -19.79 -28.66
C GLY A 20 7.31 -19.47 -27.18
N SER A 21 8.46 -19.12 -26.59
CA SER A 21 8.55 -18.50 -25.28
C SER A 21 7.65 -17.29 -25.30
N VAL A 22 6.77 -17.20 -24.31
CA VAL A 22 6.02 -15.98 -23.99
C VAL A 22 7.05 -14.85 -23.93
N GLY A 23 6.94 -13.92 -24.89
CA GLY A 23 7.95 -12.91 -25.13
C GLY A 23 8.08 -11.95 -23.97
N ILE A 24 9.05 -12.21 -23.10
CA ILE A 24 9.75 -11.20 -22.30
C ILE A 24 11.09 -10.85 -22.99
N ASN A 25 11.52 -11.64 -23.99
CA ASN A 25 12.70 -11.37 -24.82
C ASN A 25 12.55 -12.02 -26.21
N THR A 26 11.73 -11.42 -27.08
CA THR A 26 11.68 -11.77 -28.51
C THR A 26 11.89 -10.51 -29.35
N SER A 27 12.45 -10.65 -30.56
CA SER A 27 12.78 -9.53 -31.46
C SER A 27 11.56 -8.80 -32.04
N THR A 28 10.34 -9.24 -31.72
CA THR A 28 9.07 -8.60 -32.11
C THR A 28 8.02 -8.76 -31.01
N PRO A 29 8.09 -8.00 -29.90
CA PRO A 29 7.05 -8.01 -28.88
C PRO A 29 5.75 -7.36 -29.42
N TYR A 30 4.59 -7.86 -29.00
CA TYR A 30 3.29 -7.25 -29.33
C TYR A 30 3.17 -5.85 -28.69
N PRO A 31 2.68 -4.82 -29.41
CA PRO A 31 2.62 -3.43 -28.91
C PRO A 31 1.72 -3.18 -27.68
N SER A 32 0.93 -4.17 -27.25
CA SER A 32 0.00 -4.05 -26.12
C SER A 32 0.35 -4.90 -24.90
N ALA A 33 1.52 -5.56 -24.87
CA ALA A 33 1.93 -6.38 -23.74
C ALA A 33 2.57 -5.52 -22.62
N ILE A 34 1.77 -5.12 -21.64
CA ILE A 34 2.26 -4.67 -20.32
C ILE A 34 1.70 -5.68 -19.30
N LEU A 35 2.34 -6.85 -19.25
CA LEU A 35 2.13 -7.94 -18.28
C LEU A 35 0.72 -8.57 -18.24
N HIS A 36 0.58 -9.81 -18.73
CA HIS A 36 -0.59 -10.65 -18.52
C HIS A 36 -0.18 -11.90 -17.72
N ILE A 37 -0.69 -12.05 -16.49
CA ILE A 37 -0.42 -13.22 -15.66
C ILE A 37 -1.72 -13.82 -15.15
N GLU A 38 -2.01 -15.03 -15.62
CA GLU A 38 -3.09 -15.89 -15.17
C GLU A 38 -2.47 -16.94 -14.24
N ASN A 39 -2.72 -16.89 -12.92
CA ASN A 39 -2.38 -18.04 -12.07
C ASN A 39 -3.53 -19.03 -12.07
N PHE A 40 -3.60 -19.80 -13.14
CA PHE A 40 -4.65 -20.79 -13.36
C PHE A 40 -4.16 -22.18 -12.93
N ASN A 41 -4.66 -22.68 -11.79
CA ASN A 41 -4.42 -24.07 -11.36
C ASN A 41 -5.29 -25.09 -12.14
N GLY A 42 -5.75 -24.74 -13.34
CA GLY A 42 -6.63 -25.56 -14.17
C GLY A 42 -6.19 -25.59 -15.64
N VAL A 43 -7.05 -26.08 -16.54
CA VAL A 43 -6.81 -26.04 -18.00
C VAL A 43 -7.56 -24.86 -18.64
N PRO A 44 -6.91 -23.93 -19.36
CA PRO A 44 -7.60 -22.77 -19.92
C PRO A 44 -8.64 -23.17 -20.97
N ALA A 45 -9.76 -22.45 -21.01
CA ALA A 45 -10.74 -22.56 -22.07
C ALA A 45 -10.22 -21.92 -23.37
N THR A 46 -10.53 -22.54 -24.51
CA THR A 46 -10.20 -22.02 -25.83
C THR A 46 -11.44 -21.98 -26.71
N ALA A 47 -11.52 -21.01 -27.60
CA ALA A 47 -12.65 -20.84 -28.51
C ALA A 47 -12.23 -20.18 -29.83
N THR A 48 -13.04 -20.36 -30.88
CA THR A 48 -12.86 -19.71 -32.18
C THR A 48 -14.09 -18.88 -32.55
N ALA A 49 -13.88 -17.74 -33.19
CA ALA A 49 -14.96 -16.89 -33.70
C ALA A 49 -15.37 -17.30 -35.12
N THR A 50 -16.67 -17.17 -35.41
CA THR A 50 -17.20 -17.16 -36.78
C THR A 50 -17.63 -15.75 -37.14
N ILE A 51 -17.25 -15.28 -38.32
CA ILE A 51 -17.65 -13.97 -38.84
C ILE A 51 -18.57 -14.11 -40.04
N SER A 52 -19.54 -13.21 -40.18
CA SER A 52 -20.35 -13.04 -41.38
C SER A 52 -20.80 -11.58 -41.49
N GLY A 53 -20.81 -11.03 -42.70
CA GLY A 53 -21.22 -9.64 -42.94
C GLY A 53 -20.40 -8.58 -42.19
N GLY A 54 -19.14 -8.89 -41.83
CA GLY A 54 -18.27 -7.95 -41.12
C GLY A 54 -18.44 -7.93 -39.59
N ALA A 55 -19.20 -8.86 -39.02
CA ALA A 55 -19.46 -8.99 -37.58
C ALA A 55 -19.21 -10.43 -37.09
N VAL A 56 -18.90 -10.59 -35.80
CA VAL A 56 -18.85 -11.89 -35.13
C VAL A 56 -20.27 -12.41 -34.93
N THR A 57 -20.59 -13.54 -35.53
CA THR A 57 -21.93 -14.16 -35.46
C THR A 57 -21.99 -15.35 -34.51
N GLY A 58 -20.84 -15.89 -34.09
CA GLY A 58 -20.78 -17.05 -33.22
C GLY A 58 -19.40 -17.24 -32.61
N VAL A 59 -19.39 -17.99 -31.50
CA VAL A 59 -18.19 -18.43 -30.81
C VAL A 59 -18.31 -19.92 -30.54
N THR A 60 -17.38 -20.71 -31.06
CA THR A 60 -17.32 -22.15 -30.84
C THR A 60 -16.26 -22.45 -29.79
N ILE A 61 -16.67 -23.05 -28.66
CA ILE A 61 -15.73 -23.51 -27.63
C ILE A 61 -14.99 -24.74 -28.17
N THR A 62 -13.66 -24.66 -28.23
CA THR A 62 -12.79 -25.78 -28.61
C THR A 62 -12.26 -26.54 -27.39
N ASN A 63 -12.19 -25.87 -26.23
CA ASN A 63 -11.94 -26.50 -24.93
C ASN A 63 -12.68 -25.68 -23.86
N GLY A 64 -13.49 -26.32 -23.02
CA GLY A 64 -14.20 -25.64 -21.93
C GLY A 64 -13.32 -25.28 -20.73
N GLY A 65 -12.12 -25.86 -20.67
CA GLY A 65 -11.19 -25.68 -19.56
C GLY A 65 -11.70 -26.25 -18.23
N SER A 66 -11.03 -25.91 -17.13
CA SER A 66 -11.38 -26.38 -15.79
C SER A 66 -10.84 -25.44 -14.71
N GLY A 67 -11.54 -25.28 -13.59
CA GLY A 67 -11.06 -24.48 -12.44
C GLY A 67 -11.57 -23.04 -12.38
N TYR A 68 -12.52 -22.66 -13.24
CA TYR A 68 -13.18 -21.35 -13.18
C TYR A 68 -14.15 -21.26 -12.01
N THR A 69 -13.95 -20.32 -11.08
CA THR A 69 -14.91 -20.07 -9.98
C THR A 69 -15.90 -18.94 -10.27
N THR A 70 -15.61 -18.12 -11.28
CA THR A 70 -16.50 -17.06 -11.80
C THR A 70 -16.40 -17.03 -13.32
N PRO A 71 -17.47 -16.63 -14.04
CA PRO A 71 -17.44 -16.59 -15.50
C PRO A 71 -16.26 -15.75 -16.02
N PRO A 72 -15.44 -16.28 -16.93
CA PRO A 72 -14.32 -15.54 -17.49
C PRO A 72 -14.80 -14.43 -18.44
N THR A 73 -13.94 -13.44 -18.65
CA THR A 73 -14.09 -12.38 -19.64
C THR A 73 -13.66 -12.89 -21.02
N ILE A 74 -14.48 -12.64 -22.03
CA ILE A 74 -14.22 -12.99 -23.43
C ILE A 74 -13.76 -11.74 -24.18
N ASN A 75 -12.51 -11.74 -24.64
CA ASN A 75 -11.92 -10.64 -25.39
C ASN A 75 -11.69 -11.05 -26.85
N PHE A 76 -11.94 -10.13 -27.78
CA PHE A 76 -11.73 -10.32 -29.22
C PHE A 76 -10.61 -9.38 -29.71
N TYR A 77 -9.60 -9.96 -30.37
CA TYR A 77 -8.43 -9.25 -30.88
C TYR A 77 -8.23 -9.48 -32.39
N GLY A 78 -7.59 -8.54 -33.07
CA GLY A 78 -7.32 -8.62 -34.50
C GLY A 78 -8.60 -8.65 -35.35
N GLY A 79 -8.57 -9.42 -36.43
CA GLY A 79 -9.72 -9.60 -37.33
C GLY A 79 -9.92 -8.48 -38.36
N GLY A 80 -8.94 -7.59 -38.55
CA GLY A 80 -8.97 -6.52 -39.53
C GLY A 80 -8.75 -5.12 -38.94
N SER A 81 -8.81 -4.12 -39.81
CA SER A 81 -8.70 -2.71 -39.42
C SER A 81 -9.96 -2.24 -38.69
N ILE A 82 -10.01 -2.44 -37.36
CA ILE A 82 -10.93 -1.69 -36.47
C ILE A 82 -10.47 -0.22 -36.33
N VAL A 83 -9.79 0.30 -37.36
CA VAL A 83 -9.27 1.66 -37.45
C VAL A 83 -10.16 2.42 -38.43
N ASN A 84 -10.99 3.31 -37.88
CA ASN A 84 -11.99 4.17 -38.51
C ASN A 84 -13.43 3.59 -38.62
N GLY A 85 -14.11 3.48 -37.48
CA GLY A 85 -15.57 3.37 -37.42
C GLY A 85 -16.16 1.98 -37.08
N GLY A 86 -15.32 0.96 -36.92
CA GLY A 86 -15.73 -0.36 -36.43
C GLY A 86 -15.97 -0.39 -34.91
N SER A 87 -16.80 -1.33 -34.44
CA SER A 87 -17.08 -1.59 -33.02
C SER A 87 -16.60 -2.98 -32.61
N LYS A 88 -16.08 -3.14 -31.39
CA LYS A 88 -15.60 -4.44 -30.89
C LYS A 88 -16.76 -5.38 -30.55
N ALA A 89 -16.61 -6.66 -30.88
CA ALA A 89 -17.52 -7.71 -30.42
C ALA A 89 -17.49 -7.85 -28.89
N ARG A 90 -18.63 -8.24 -28.30
CA ARG A 90 -18.81 -8.48 -26.87
C ARG A 90 -19.56 -9.80 -26.66
N ALA A 91 -19.09 -10.62 -25.73
CA ALA A 91 -19.70 -11.89 -25.39
C ALA A 91 -19.65 -12.18 -23.88
N THR A 92 -20.55 -13.03 -23.41
CA THR A 92 -20.63 -13.50 -22.01
C THR A 92 -20.44 -15.01 -21.95
N ALA A 93 -19.59 -15.47 -21.04
CA ALA A 93 -19.37 -16.90 -20.78
C ALA A 93 -20.38 -17.46 -19.77
N THR A 94 -20.77 -18.72 -19.94
CA THR A 94 -21.51 -19.50 -18.94
C THR A 94 -20.64 -20.62 -18.39
N LEU A 95 -20.77 -20.88 -17.09
CA LEU A 95 -20.01 -21.92 -16.38
C LEU A 95 -20.90 -23.06 -15.92
N THR A 96 -20.34 -24.26 -15.91
CA THR A 96 -20.91 -25.43 -15.22
C THR A 96 -19.77 -26.24 -14.62
N ASN A 97 -19.83 -26.52 -13.32
CA ASN A 97 -18.81 -27.32 -12.61
C ASN A 97 -17.36 -26.85 -12.83
N GLY A 98 -17.15 -25.54 -12.97
CA GLY A 98 -15.84 -24.95 -13.18
C GLY A 98 -15.27 -25.02 -14.60
N SER A 99 -16.07 -25.42 -15.59
CA SER A 99 -15.76 -25.37 -17.02
C SER A 99 -16.64 -24.35 -17.73
N VAL A 100 -16.12 -23.67 -18.75
CA VAL A 100 -16.91 -22.87 -19.69
C VAL A 100 -17.74 -23.82 -20.55
N THR A 101 -19.05 -23.66 -20.51
CA THR A 101 -20.01 -24.50 -21.26
C THR A 101 -20.76 -23.74 -22.35
N GLY A 102 -20.68 -22.41 -22.37
CA GLY A 102 -21.28 -21.58 -23.40
C GLY A 102 -20.62 -20.21 -23.48
N ILE A 103 -20.63 -19.64 -24.69
CA ILE A 103 -20.24 -18.26 -24.94
C ILE A 103 -21.32 -17.63 -25.82
N THR A 104 -22.05 -16.65 -25.26
CA THR A 104 -23.13 -15.95 -25.96
C THR A 104 -22.61 -14.62 -26.47
N VAL A 105 -22.65 -14.40 -27.79
CA VAL A 105 -22.33 -13.11 -28.39
C VAL A 105 -23.46 -12.12 -28.09
N ASN A 106 -23.16 -11.05 -27.33
CA ASN A 106 -24.13 -10.01 -27.00
C ASN A 106 -24.15 -8.90 -28.06
N ASN A 107 -23.00 -8.66 -28.70
CA ASN A 107 -22.85 -7.74 -29.83
C ASN A 107 -21.74 -8.27 -30.73
N GLY A 108 -22.03 -8.47 -32.02
CA GLY A 108 -21.07 -8.97 -32.99
C GLY A 108 -19.99 -7.97 -33.43
N GLY A 109 -20.14 -6.70 -33.04
CA GLY A 109 -19.27 -5.63 -33.49
C GLY A 109 -19.39 -5.34 -34.99
N SER A 110 -18.42 -4.62 -35.55
CA SER A 110 -18.36 -4.27 -36.96
C SER A 110 -16.92 -4.01 -37.43
N GLY A 111 -16.66 -4.25 -38.71
CA GLY A 111 -15.36 -3.98 -39.35
C GLY A 111 -14.40 -5.18 -39.35
N TYR A 112 -14.88 -6.38 -39.03
CA TYR A 112 -14.08 -7.60 -39.08
C TYR A 112 -13.94 -8.09 -40.54
N THR A 113 -12.73 -8.04 -41.09
CA THR A 113 -12.38 -8.57 -42.42
C THR A 113 -11.81 -9.99 -42.37
N THR A 114 -11.38 -10.43 -41.19
CA THR A 114 -10.92 -11.79 -40.88
C THR A 114 -11.44 -12.20 -39.51
N SER A 115 -11.43 -13.51 -39.21
CA SER A 115 -11.91 -13.96 -37.89
C SER A 115 -10.99 -13.42 -36.78
N PRO A 116 -11.53 -12.78 -35.73
CA PRO A 116 -10.72 -12.31 -34.61
C PRO A 116 -10.24 -13.48 -33.75
N GLU A 117 -9.08 -13.28 -33.12
CA GLU A 117 -8.58 -14.14 -32.06
C GLU A 117 -9.42 -13.94 -30.80
N ILE A 118 -9.81 -15.03 -30.14
CA ILE A 118 -10.53 -14.99 -28.86
C ILE A 118 -9.55 -15.31 -27.73
N THR A 119 -9.50 -14.43 -26.75
CA THR A 119 -8.83 -14.69 -25.47
C THR A 119 -9.86 -14.78 -24.36
N ILE A 120 -9.84 -15.90 -23.63
CA ILE A 120 -10.69 -16.15 -22.47
C ILE A 120 -9.83 -15.95 -21.21
N SER A 121 -10.15 -14.93 -20.41
CA SER A 121 -9.30 -14.45 -19.30
C SER A 121 -10.13 -14.24 -18.02
N GLY A 122 -9.51 -14.41 -16.84
CA GLY A 122 -10.20 -14.25 -15.56
C GLY A 122 -10.81 -15.54 -14.98
N GLY A 123 -11.37 -15.43 -13.77
CA GLY A 123 -11.69 -16.57 -12.90
C GLY A 123 -11.29 -16.39 -11.43
N ASN A 124 -11.06 -15.14 -11.00
CA ASN A 124 -10.81 -14.72 -9.62
C ASN A 124 -9.57 -15.27 -8.90
N LYS A 125 -8.41 -15.30 -9.56
CA LYS A 125 -7.12 -15.11 -8.87
C LYS A 125 -6.21 -14.30 -9.78
N GLY A 126 -5.84 -13.09 -9.35
CA GLY A 126 -4.89 -12.24 -10.08
C GLY A 126 -3.49 -12.87 -10.18
N LEU A 127 -2.49 -12.04 -10.50
CA LEU A 127 -1.08 -12.41 -10.44
C LEU A 127 -0.68 -12.89 -9.04
N LEU A 128 -0.39 -14.18 -8.88
CA LEU A 128 0.30 -14.70 -7.71
C LEU A 128 1.81 -14.50 -7.88
N LEU A 129 2.32 -13.48 -7.21
CA LEU A 129 3.75 -13.36 -6.94
C LEU A 129 4.15 -14.41 -5.89
N PRO A 130 5.38 -14.95 -5.92
CA PRO A 130 5.90 -15.72 -4.80
C PRO A 130 5.72 -14.90 -3.52
N ASN A 131 4.98 -15.46 -2.56
CA ASN A 131 4.84 -14.85 -1.24
C ASN A 131 6.13 -15.10 -0.46
N LEU A 132 6.91 -14.05 -0.26
CA LEU A 132 8.16 -14.09 0.49
C LEU A 132 7.94 -13.61 1.93
N ASN A 133 8.82 -14.06 2.81
CA ASN A 133 8.94 -13.56 4.18
C ASN A 133 10.30 -12.88 4.35
N ILE A 134 10.47 -11.73 3.70
CA ILE A 134 11.71 -10.96 3.74
C ILE A 134 11.80 -10.27 5.11
N ALA A 135 12.61 -10.84 5.99
CA ALA A 135 12.86 -10.30 7.33
C ALA A 135 14.10 -9.38 7.37
N ASN A 136 15.05 -9.56 6.45
CA ASN A 136 16.26 -8.74 6.36
C ASN A 136 16.56 -8.46 4.88
N LEU A 137 16.62 -7.18 4.51
CA LEU A 137 16.85 -6.76 3.12
C LEU A 137 18.23 -7.18 2.61
N THR A 138 19.23 -7.30 3.48
CA THR A 138 20.61 -7.67 3.10
C THR A 138 20.87 -9.18 3.08
N SER A 139 19.85 -9.99 3.41
CA SER A 139 20.01 -11.44 3.48
C SER A 139 20.06 -12.07 2.09
N THR A 140 21.12 -12.84 1.83
CA THR A 140 21.34 -13.59 0.58
C THR A 140 21.03 -15.08 0.72
N THR A 141 20.69 -15.56 1.92
CA THR A 141 20.45 -16.98 2.21
C THR A 141 18.99 -17.27 2.59
N SER A 142 18.23 -16.25 2.95
CA SER A 142 16.81 -16.32 3.35
C SER A 142 16.08 -15.03 2.94
N PRO A 143 14.82 -15.06 2.49
CA PRO A 143 13.95 -16.23 2.34
C PRO A 143 14.24 -17.07 1.08
N VAL A 144 15.16 -16.61 0.23
CA VAL A 144 15.63 -17.31 -0.97
C VAL A 144 17.14 -17.46 -0.86
N ALA A 145 17.67 -18.66 -1.09
CA ALA A 145 19.10 -18.89 -1.12
C ALA A 145 19.68 -18.43 -2.45
N SER A 146 20.71 -17.58 -2.40
CA SER A 146 21.40 -17.00 -3.57
C SER A 146 20.44 -16.41 -4.62
N PRO A 147 19.60 -15.43 -4.24
CA PRO A 147 18.62 -14.87 -5.16
C PRO A 147 19.30 -14.22 -6.37
N ALA A 148 18.71 -14.43 -7.55
CA ALA A 148 19.20 -13.84 -8.79
C ALA A 148 18.90 -12.33 -8.84
N ASN A 149 19.76 -11.55 -9.49
CA ASN A 149 19.51 -10.14 -9.75
C ASN A 149 18.19 -9.96 -10.54
N GLY A 150 17.35 -9.04 -10.09
CA GLY A 150 16.03 -8.80 -10.68
C GLY A 150 14.93 -9.75 -10.21
N LEU A 151 15.19 -10.66 -9.26
CA LEU A 151 14.13 -11.50 -8.69
C LEU A 151 13.04 -10.63 -8.05
N ILE A 152 11.81 -10.77 -8.52
CA ILE A 152 10.65 -10.02 -8.02
C ILE A 152 9.82 -10.93 -7.11
N GLY A 153 9.43 -10.44 -5.93
CA GLY A 153 8.54 -11.15 -5.01
C GLY A 153 7.67 -10.23 -4.16
N PHE A 154 6.50 -10.71 -3.76
CA PHE A 154 5.64 -9.97 -2.83
C PHE A 154 5.98 -10.36 -1.40
N ASN A 155 6.33 -9.39 -0.55
CA ASN A 155 6.66 -9.67 0.85
C ASN A 155 5.40 -9.74 1.73
N GLY A 156 4.59 -10.80 1.56
CA GLY A 156 3.32 -10.98 2.25
C GLY A 156 3.40 -11.77 3.55
N GLY A 157 4.58 -12.25 3.97
CA GLY A 157 4.78 -13.02 5.20
C GLY A 157 4.41 -12.29 6.50
N SER A 158 4.35 -13.06 7.61
CA SER A 158 3.98 -12.59 8.94
C SER A 158 4.99 -11.61 9.56
N ASN A 159 6.23 -11.60 9.06
CA ASN A 159 7.33 -10.79 9.60
C ASN A 159 7.61 -9.50 8.82
N SER A 160 6.71 -9.17 7.90
CA SER A 160 6.89 -8.06 6.97
C SER A 160 6.25 -6.80 7.56
N ASN A 161 7.07 -5.88 8.04
CA ASN A 161 6.64 -4.49 8.22
C ASN A 161 6.37 -3.81 6.86
N ASN A 162 6.61 -4.48 5.72
CA ASN A 162 6.68 -3.89 4.39
C ASN A 162 6.05 -4.83 3.36
N LYS A 163 4.71 -4.95 3.40
CA LYS A 163 3.93 -5.72 2.41
C LYS A 163 3.91 -4.98 1.08
N ALA A 164 4.99 -5.13 0.33
CA ALA A 164 5.18 -4.51 -0.97
C ALA A 164 5.75 -5.52 -1.96
N LEU A 165 5.87 -5.06 -3.20
CA LEU A 165 6.68 -5.72 -4.20
C LEU A 165 8.15 -5.39 -3.93
N HIS A 166 9.00 -6.41 -3.92
CA HIS A 166 10.43 -6.28 -3.75
C HIS A 166 11.17 -6.85 -4.97
N ILE A 167 12.31 -6.25 -5.28
CA ILE A 167 13.25 -6.69 -6.30
C ILE A 167 14.59 -6.95 -5.62
N PHE A 168 15.16 -8.14 -5.80
CA PHE A 168 16.53 -8.40 -5.36
C PHE A 168 17.52 -7.75 -6.32
N SER A 169 18.45 -6.95 -5.79
CA SER A 169 19.46 -6.26 -6.57
C SER A 169 20.86 -6.66 -6.13
N THR A 170 21.70 -7.00 -7.11
CA THR A 170 23.14 -7.19 -6.92
C THR A 170 23.95 -5.93 -7.26
N ALA A 171 23.27 -4.83 -7.59
CA ALA A 171 23.92 -3.55 -7.89
C ALA A 171 24.26 -2.74 -6.63
N THR A 172 23.78 -3.17 -5.45
CA THR A 172 24.10 -2.57 -4.15
C THR A 172 25.19 -3.36 -3.45
N THR A 173 25.96 -2.71 -2.58
CA THR A 173 26.93 -3.38 -1.70
C THR A 173 26.54 -3.13 -0.23
N PRO A 174 26.03 -4.14 0.50
CA PRO A 174 25.80 -5.53 0.07
C PRO A 174 24.60 -5.68 -0.89
N ASN A 175 24.51 -6.83 -1.58
CA ASN A 175 23.33 -7.20 -2.36
C ASN A 175 22.10 -7.16 -1.46
N GLN A 176 20.99 -6.60 -1.93
CA GLN A 176 19.82 -6.41 -1.08
C GLN A 176 18.49 -6.47 -1.85
N TRP A 177 17.44 -6.85 -1.13
CA TRP A 177 16.06 -6.63 -1.53
C TRP A 177 15.72 -5.14 -1.46
N GLN A 178 15.06 -4.63 -2.49
CA GLN A 178 14.60 -3.24 -2.58
C GLN A 178 13.10 -3.22 -2.86
N SER A 179 12.35 -2.38 -2.15
CA SER A 179 10.93 -2.17 -2.45
C SER A 179 10.78 -1.39 -3.76
N THR A 180 9.80 -1.71 -4.59
CA THR A 180 9.58 -1.00 -5.87
C THR A 180 9.16 0.47 -5.70
N ILE A 181 8.71 0.87 -4.51
CA ILE A 181 8.38 2.27 -4.16
C ILE A 181 9.64 3.04 -3.70
N ASP A 182 10.74 2.34 -3.39
CA ASP A 182 12.03 2.93 -3.03
C ASP A 182 13.00 3.07 -4.21
N ALA A 183 12.55 2.76 -5.44
CA ALA A 183 13.35 2.85 -6.66
C ALA A 183 13.61 4.28 -7.15
N GLU A 184 12.96 5.29 -6.54
CA GLU A 184 13.27 6.71 -6.77
C GLU A 184 13.74 7.35 -5.46
N ASN A 185 14.79 8.18 -5.54
CA ASN A 185 15.29 9.04 -4.46
C ASN A 185 14.27 10.15 -4.11
N THR A 186 13.05 9.77 -3.79
CA THR A 186 11.98 10.65 -3.36
C THR A 186 12.06 10.82 -1.84
N PRO A 187 11.84 12.03 -1.31
CA PRO A 187 11.67 12.22 0.13
C PRO A 187 10.60 11.27 0.67
N LYS A 188 10.93 10.55 1.74
CA LYS A 188 10.01 9.62 2.39
C LYS A 188 9.26 10.35 3.49
N VAL A 189 7.96 10.54 3.28
CA VAL A 189 7.07 11.28 4.15
C VAL A 189 5.82 10.48 4.48
N ALA A 190 5.27 10.70 5.66
CA ALA A 190 3.91 10.28 6.00
C ALA A 190 3.14 11.47 6.55
N TYR A 191 1.88 11.57 6.16
CA TYR A 191 0.99 12.64 6.58
C TYR A 191 -0.28 12.03 7.14
N LEU A 192 -0.67 12.50 8.32
CA LEU A 192 -1.86 12.05 9.02
C LEU A 192 -2.78 13.23 9.29
N ASP A 193 -4.05 13.06 8.92
CA ASP A 193 -5.11 13.98 9.29
C ASP A 193 -5.88 13.42 10.49
N PHE A 194 -6.18 14.28 11.45
CA PHE A 194 -7.04 13.90 12.56
C PHE A 194 -8.47 13.65 12.07
N THR A 195 -9.16 12.68 12.67
CA THR A 195 -10.56 12.37 12.36
C THR A 195 -11.41 12.61 13.60
N GLY A 196 -12.48 13.39 13.45
CA GLY A 196 -13.38 13.74 14.56
C GLY A 196 -12.74 14.65 15.61
N SER A 197 -13.53 15.55 16.18
CA SER A 197 -13.04 16.48 17.21
C SER A 197 -12.63 15.72 18.47
N LEU A 198 -11.56 16.18 19.11
CA LEU A 198 -11.11 15.66 20.40
C LEU A 198 -11.19 16.76 21.47
N SER A 199 -12.07 16.56 22.44
CA SER A 199 -12.26 17.44 23.60
C SER A 199 -11.48 16.87 24.78
N VAL A 200 -10.48 17.62 25.27
CA VAL A 200 -9.54 17.17 26.30
C VAL A 200 -9.15 18.30 27.26
N LEU A 201 -8.47 17.92 28.34
CA LEU A 201 -7.90 18.83 29.33
C LEU A 201 -8.94 19.69 30.06
N ASP A 202 -10.21 19.32 30.05
CA ASP A 202 -11.18 20.00 30.89
C ASP A 202 -10.82 19.81 32.38
N ASN A 203 -10.74 20.92 33.11
CA ASN A 203 -10.31 21.01 34.51
C ASN A 203 -8.95 20.35 34.83
N ALA A 204 -8.14 20.03 33.81
CA ALA A 204 -6.90 19.27 34.01
C ALA A 204 -5.81 20.13 34.66
N VAL A 205 -5.32 19.76 35.83
CA VAL A 205 -4.23 20.49 36.48
C VAL A 205 -2.93 20.42 35.67
N ALA A 206 -2.03 21.38 35.89
CA ALA A 206 -0.74 21.44 35.21
C ALA A 206 0.05 20.13 35.37
N GLY A 207 0.65 19.67 34.27
CA GLY A 207 1.35 18.39 34.21
C GLY A 207 0.47 17.19 33.82
N THR A 208 -0.86 17.31 33.91
CA THR A 208 -1.81 16.27 33.47
C THR A 208 -1.87 16.22 31.94
N ASN A 209 -2.04 15.01 31.39
CA ASN A 209 -2.16 14.77 29.96
C ASN A 209 -3.25 13.73 29.63
N ALA A 210 -3.66 13.73 28.36
CA ALA A 210 -4.58 12.77 27.76
C ALA A 210 -4.02 12.26 26.43
N LEU A 211 -4.51 11.11 25.96
CA LEU A 211 -4.12 10.57 24.65
C LEU A 211 -4.55 11.54 23.54
N LEU A 212 -3.63 11.86 22.63
CA LEU A 212 -3.89 12.76 21.52
C LEU A 212 -4.62 12.06 20.35
N MET A 213 -4.31 10.80 20.09
CA MET A 213 -4.91 10.03 19.00
C MET A 213 -5.88 9.00 19.58
N VAL A 214 -7.13 9.39 19.82
CA VAL A 214 -8.18 8.47 20.31
C VAL A 214 -9.13 8.01 19.21
N ASN A 215 -9.27 8.80 18.15
CA ASN A 215 -9.94 8.43 16.91
C ASN A 215 -8.89 7.93 15.90
N PRO A 216 -9.24 6.96 15.03
CA PRO A 216 -8.33 6.45 14.01
C PRO A 216 -7.98 7.56 13.01
N PRO A 217 -6.74 8.09 12.98
CA PRO A 217 -6.38 9.14 12.04
C PRO A 217 -6.39 8.62 10.60
N ALA A 218 -6.67 9.51 9.65
CA ALA A 218 -6.61 9.20 8.23
C ALA A 218 -5.18 9.36 7.74
N ILE A 219 -4.66 8.35 7.04
CA ILE A 219 -3.34 8.42 6.41
C ILE A 219 -3.52 8.98 5.00
N SER A 220 -2.82 10.06 4.68
CA SER A 220 -2.90 10.68 3.36
C SER A 220 -2.31 9.77 2.28
N GLY A 221 -2.91 9.76 1.09
CA GLY A 221 -2.47 8.96 -0.06
C GLY A 221 -1.09 9.35 -0.61
N VAL A 222 -0.54 10.50 -0.21
CA VAL A 222 0.83 10.92 -0.55
C VAL A 222 1.89 10.33 0.39
N SER A 223 1.47 9.61 1.43
CA SER A 223 2.39 8.96 2.38
C SER A 223 3.12 7.80 1.72
N ASN A 224 4.45 7.79 1.78
CA ASN A 224 5.31 6.82 1.10
C ASN A 224 6.42 6.24 2.00
N ILE A 225 6.40 6.49 3.32
CA ILE A 225 7.29 5.80 4.26
C ILE A 225 6.88 4.32 4.31
N ASN A 226 7.77 3.48 3.83
CA ASN A 226 7.47 2.07 3.70
C ASN A 226 7.36 1.39 5.08
N GLY A 227 6.23 0.74 5.34
CA GLY A 227 5.97 0.07 6.61
C GLY A 227 5.57 0.95 7.78
N PHE A 228 5.42 2.26 7.52
CA PHE A 228 4.66 3.13 8.39
C PHE A 228 3.21 2.65 8.47
N LYS A 229 2.67 2.63 9.69
CA LYS A 229 1.25 2.37 9.92
C LYS A 229 0.78 3.01 11.21
N VAL A 230 -0.53 3.15 11.36
CA VAL A 230 -1.16 3.54 12.63
C VAL A 230 -1.86 2.32 13.19
N VAL A 231 -1.58 2.02 14.46
CA VAL A 231 -2.09 0.82 15.12
C VAL A 231 -2.79 1.21 16.40
N GLN A 232 -3.95 0.61 16.66
CA GLN A 232 -4.65 0.77 17.93
C GLN A 232 -3.82 0.17 19.06
N ASN A 233 -3.58 0.95 20.11
CA ASN A 233 -2.86 0.48 21.29
C ASN A 233 -3.88 -0.14 22.26
N THR A 234 -4.08 -1.46 22.16
CA THR A 234 -5.07 -2.19 22.95
C THR A 234 -4.75 -2.27 24.45
N SER A 235 -3.48 -2.06 24.83
CA SER A 235 -3.05 -2.11 26.23
C SER A 235 -3.27 -0.79 26.98
N LEU A 236 -3.28 0.34 26.28
CA LEU A 236 -3.31 1.68 26.89
C LEU A 236 -4.39 2.60 26.33
N GLY A 237 -5.11 2.16 25.29
CA GLY A 237 -6.13 2.93 24.58
C GLY A 237 -5.56 3.80 23.45
N GLY A 238 -6.46 4.26 22.57
CA GLY A 238 -6.12 5.13 21.44
C GLY A 238 -5.25 4.45 20.37
N TYR A 239 -4.48 5.27 19.65
CA TYR A 239 -3.65 4.87 18.53
C TYR A 239 -2.19 5.28 18.74
N SER A 240 -1.27 4.54 18.13
CA SER A 240 0.16 4.83 18.12
C SER A 240 0.69 4.74 16.69
N LEU A 241 1.67 5.59 16.40
CA LEU A 241 2.38 5.57 15.14
C LEU A 241 3.39 4.43 15.20
N VAL A 242 3.43 3.59 14.19
CA VAL A 242 4.39 2.50 14.08
C VAL A 242 5.31 2.80 12.91
N LEU A 243 6.59 2.95 13.21
CA LEU A 243 7.62 3.34 12.26
C LEU A 243 8.68 2.23 12.20
N PRO A 244 9.16 1.87 11.00
CA PRO A 244 10.26 0.92 10.87
C PRO A 244 11.56 1.54 11.39
N GLN A 245 12.66 0.79 11.34
CA GLN A 245 13.99 1.30 11.64
C GLN A 245 14.30 2.54 10.78
N GLY A 246 14.83 3.58 11.41
CA GLY A 246 15.18 4.81 10.73
C GLY A 246 15.20 6.01 11.68
N ASN A 247 15.60 7.15 11.12
CA ASN A 247 15.53 8.43 11.82
C ASN A 247 14.41 9.26 11.20
N TYR A 248 13.65 9.94 12.05
CA TYR A 248 12.46 10.67 11.65
C TYR A 248 12.40 12.02 12.32
N LEU A 249 11.93 13.02 11.57
CA LEU A 249 11.41 14.26 12.11
C LEU A 249 9.88 14.15 12.15
N VAL A 250 9.32 14.16 13.36
CA VAL A 250 7.87 14.14 13.62
C VAL A 250 7.42 15.54 13.97
N GLU A 251 6.50 16.09 13.18
CA GLU A 251 5.95 17.43 13.31
C GLU A 251 4.45 17.30 13.62
N VAL A 252 4.04 17.69 14.83
CA VAL A 252 2.64 17.68 15.24
C VAL A 252 2.12 19.11 15.17
N ASN A 253 1.07 19.34 14.39
CA ASN A 253 0.45 20.64 14.20
C ASN A 253 -1.01 20.53 14.61
N LEU A 254 -1.42 21.26 15.64
CA LEU A 254 -2.78 21.23 16.16
C LEU A 254 -3.44 22.60 16.02
N ASN A 255 -4.65 22.60 15.45
CA ASN A 255 -5.60 23.70 15.53
C ASN A 255 -6.46 23.51 16.79
N LEU A 256 -6.29 24.38 17.76
CA LEU A 256 -6.89 24.26 19.09
C LEU A 256 -7.92 25.38 19.32
N ASN A 257 -9.03 25.04 19.95
CA ASN A 257 -10.01 26.00 20.46
C ASN A 257 -10.26 25.73 21.95
N SER A 258 -10.17 26.78 22.76
CA SER A 258 -10.24 26.66 24.21
C SER A 258 -11.40 27.50 24.74
N PRO A 259 -12.63 26.93 24.74
CA PRO A 259 -13.80 27.61 25.27
C PRO A 259 -13.79 27.62 26.80
N GLN A 260 -14.24 28.72 27.39
CA GLN A 260 -14.40 28.83 28.84
C GLN A 260 -15.77 28.28 29.27
N GLU A 261 -15.82 27.51 30.35
CA GLU A 261 -17.07 27.02 30.92
C GLU A 261 -17.76 28.10 31.77
N SER A 262 -19.08 27.98 31.97
CA SER A 262 -19.85 28.89 32.82
C SER A 262 -20.76 28.10 33.78
N PRO A 263 -20.47 28.12 35.10
CA PRO A 263 -19.34 28.79 35.74
C PRO A 263 -18.00 28.16 35.34
N ALA A 264 -16.91 28.94 35.41
CA ALA A 264 -15.58 28.46 35.03
C ALA A 264 -15.21 27.19 35.80
N GLY A 265 -14.58 26.26 35.10
CA GLY A 265 -14.03 25.05 35.68
C GLY A 265 -13.11 25.39 36.85
N GLN A 266 -13.35 24.79 38.02
CA GLN A 266 -12.58 25.12 39.22
C GLN A 266 -11.14 24.63 39.10
N GLY A 267 -10.25 25.52 38.64
CA GLY A 267 -8.81 25.22 38.47
C GLY A 267 -7.89 26.45 38.46
N GLY A 268 -8.37 27.62 38.90
CA GLY A 268 -7.58 28.86 38.81
C GLY A 268 -7.48 29.44 37.40
N THR A 269 -8.43 29.09 36.52
CA THR A 269 -8.63 29.74 35.21
C THR A 269 -8.79 31.24 35.39
N ALA A 270 -7.79 32.01 34.95
CA ALA A 270 -7.78 33.47 35.01
C ALA A 270 -6.96 34.05 33.85
N PRO A 271 -7.40 35.17 33.27
CA PRO A 271 -6.59 35.87 32.28
C PRO A 271 -5.33 36.44 32.94
N LEU A 272 -4.30 36.71 32.13
CA LEU A 272 -3.11 37.43 32.55
C LEU A 272 -3.52 38.80 33.11
N THR A 273 -2.90 39.19 34.23
CA THR A 273 -3.24 40.41 34.97
C THR A 273 -3.33 41.64 34.05
N GLY A 274 -4.48 42.33 34.10
CA GLY A 274 -4.72 43.52 33.28
C GLY A 274 -5.06 43.23 31.81
N SER A 275 -5.39 41.98 31.44
CA SER A 275 -5.69 41.59 30.06
C SER A 275 -6.94 40.70 29.94
N THR A 276 -7.33 40.41 28.69
CA THR A 276 -8.33 39.40 28.34
C THR A 276 -7.69 38.13 27.75
N TYR A 277 -6.36 38.05 27.75
CA TYR A 277 -5.59 36.94 27.21
C TYR A 277 -5.21 35.96 28.31
N TYR A 278 -5.08 34.70 27.95
CA TYR A 278 -4.67 33.62 28.82
C TYR A 278 -3.33 33.08 28.32
N LEU A 279 -2.48 32.65 29.25
CA LEU A 279 -1.35 31.79 28.91
C LEU A 279 -1.88 30.36 28.83
N MET A 280 -2.15 29.91 27.62
CA MET A 280 -2.59 28.57 27.27
C MET A 280 -1.34 27.73 26.92
N GLY A 281 -0.65 27.25 27.95
CA GLY A 281 0.56 26.46 27.78
C GLY A 281 0.24 24.98 27.55
N TYR A 282 0.79 24.41 26.48
CA TYR A 282 0.56 23.01 26.09
C TYR A 282 1.86 22.24 25.99
N PHE A 283 1.81 20.93 26.23
CA PHE A 283 2.91 20.04 25.91
C PHE A 283 2.42 18.80 25.18
N ILE A 284 3.32 18.18 24.43
CA ILE A 284 3.16 16.79 23.99
C ILE A 284 4.24 15.95 24.66
N ASP A 285 3.80 14.89 25.33
CA ASP A 285 4.67 13.80 25.75
C ASP A 285 4.75 12.79 24.59
N PHE A 286 5.96 12.67 24.03
CA PHE A 286 6.33 11.68 23.02
C PHE A 286 6.86 10.45 23.75
N THR A 287 6.09 9.34 23.76
CA THR A 287 6.55 8.06 24.32
C THR A 287 7.13 7.19 23.22
N ASN A 288 8.41 6.83 23.37
CA ASN A 288 9.11 5.92 22.47
C ASN A 288 8.88 4.46 22.87
N ASP A 289 7.65 3.99 22.68
CA ASP A 289 7.29 2.59 22.89
C ASP A 289 8.04 1.67 21.91
N THR A 290 8.09 0.39 22.27
CA THR A 290 8.49 -0.69 21.36
C THR A 290 7.26 -1.43 20.87
N TYR A 291 7.13 -1.64 19.57
CA TYR A 291 6.01 -2.37 18.97
C TYR A 291 6.48 -3.73 18.42
N ASN A 292 5.82 -4.80 18.85
CA ASN A 292 6.04 -6.15 18.32
C ASN A 292 4.96 -6.48 17.28
N ASN A 293 5.38 -6.56 16.02
CA ASN A 293 4.52 -6.79 14.87
C ASN A 293 3.95 -8.22 14.81
N THR A 294 4.59 -9.20 15.46
CA THR A 294 4.11 -10.59 15.50
C THR A 294 2.96 -10.76 16.48
N THR A 295 3.09 -10.15 17.67
CA THR A 295 2.09 -10.28 18.74
C THR A 295 1.08 -9.14 18.74
N ASN A 296 1.29 -8.09 17.93
CA ASN A 296 0.49 -6.86 17.92
C ASN A 296 0.42 -6.20 19.31
N THR A 297 1.57 -6.09 19.98
CA THR A 297 1.65 -5.55 21.35
C THR A 297 2.65 -4.41 21.44
N PHE A 298 2.36 -3.46 22.33
CA PHE A 298 3.23 -2.36 22.69
C PHE A 298 3.88 -2.61 24.05
N THR A 299 5.16 -2.28 24.18
CA THR A 299 5.88 -2.20 25.45
C THR A 299 6.24 -0.75 25.72
N GLY A 300 5.90 -0.27 26.92
CA GLY A 300 6.11 1.12 27.32
C GLY A 300 7.58 1.53 27.25
N GLY A 301 7.86 2.69 26.67
CA GLY A 301 9.21 3.24 26.60
C GLY A 301 9.40 4.58 27.30
N ALA A 302 10.52 5.23 26.99
CA ALA A 302 10.89 6.52 27.56
C ALA A 302 9.98 7.65 27.04
N ASN A 303 9.65 8.59 27.92
CA ASN A 303 8.88 9.78 27.57
C ASN A 303 9.81 10.97 27.36
N THR A 304 9.60 11.72 26.28
CA THR A 304 10.19 13.04 26.06
C THR A 304 9.09 14.08 25.95
N ARG A 305 9.14 15.10 26.81
CA ARG A 305 8.19 16.21 26.76
C ARG A 305 8.69 17.32 25.83
N LYS A 306 7.79 17.88 25.03
CA LYS A 306 8.00 19.14 24.30
C LYS A 306 6.89 20.11 24.66
N GLU A 307 7.27 21.31 25.09
CA GLU A 307 6.34 22.30 25.59
C GLU A 307 6.28 23.52 24.67
N VAL A 308 5.09 24.12 24.53
CA VAL A 308 4.81 25.30 23.70
C VAL A 308 3.86 26.22 24.48
N PRO A 309 4.33 27.41 24.90
CA PRO A 309 3.47 28.42 25.49
C PRO A 309 2.73 29.21 24.41
N ILE A 310 1.42 29.41 24.56
CA ILE A 310 0.61 30.22 23.66
C ILE A 310 -0.16 31.26 24.45
N VAL A 311 -0.16 32.50 23.98
CA VAL A 311 -1.02 33.56 24.52
C VAL A 311 -2.22 33.69 23.59
N SER A 312 -3.42 33.40 24.10
CA SER A 312 -4.65 33.41 23.29
C SER A 312 -5.86 33.88 24.09
N LYS A 313 -6.93 34.23 23.37
CA LYS A 313 -8.24 34.52 23.97
C LYS A 313 -9.09 33.25 24.00
N VAL A 314 -9.99 33.19 24.98
CA VAL A 314 -11.03 32.15 25.02
C VAL A 314 -11.87 32.17 23.74
N ASN A 315 -12.38 31.00 23.36
CA ASN A 315 -13.19 30.79 22.14
C ASN A 315 -12.48 31.17 20.82
N THR A 316 -11.15 31.39 20.83
CA THR A 316 -10.38 31.73 19.63
C THR A 316 -9.49 30.55 19.21
N ASN A 317 -9.57 30.19 17.93
CA ASN A 317 -8.69 29.17 17.37
C ASN A 317 -7.24 29.65 17.38
N HIS A 318 -6.31 28.76 17.73
CA HIS A 318 -4.89 29.03 17.73
C HIS A 318 -4.11 27.77 17.35
N LEU A 319 -2.93 27.96 16.76
CA LEU A 319 -2.07 26.89 16.28
C LEU A 319 -0.99 26.57 17.30
N ALA A 320 -0.78 25.29 17.55
CA ALA A 320 0.32 24.77 18.36
C ALA A 320 1.12 23.76 17.55
N THR A 321 2.45 23.95 17.48
CA THR A 321 3.34 23.12 16.66
C THR A 321 4.49 22.58 17.50
N TRP A 322 4.74 21.29 17.39
CA TRP A 322 5.86 20.60 18.03
C TRP A 322 6.68 19.84 16.99
N SER A 323 7.99 19.82 17.20
CA SER A 323 8.91 18.98 16.44
C SER A 323 9.65 18.02 17.37
N TYR A 324 9.75 16.77 16.95
CA TYR A 324 10.40 15.71 17.71
C TYR A 324 11.28 14.86 16.79
N TYR A 325 12.55 14.72 17.14
CA TYR A 325 13.44 13.77 16.49
C TYR A 325 13.21 12.40 17.10
N TYR A 326 12.80 11.44 16.28
CA TYR A 326 12.54 10.07 16.68
C TYR A 326 13.47 9.12 15.94
N SER A 327 14.27 8.38 16.71
CA SER A 327 15.17 7.36 16.16
C SER A 327 14.66 5.98 16.55
N VAL A 328 14.40 5.16 15.55
CA VAL A 328 14.07 3.74 15.71
C VAL A 328 15.34 2.94 15.46
N PRO A 329 15.96 2.37 16.51
CA PRO A 329 17.24 1.69 16.38
C PRO A 329 17.12 0.44 15.52
N ALA A 330 18.25 0.01 14.96
CA ALA A 330 18.36 -1.28 14.30
C ALA A 330 18.04 -2.40 15.30
N ASN A 331 17.14 -3.30 14.92
CA ASN A 331 16.79 -4.45 15.75
C ASN A 331 17.18 -5.74 15.03
N ALA A 332 17.84 -6.66 15.75
CA ALA A 332 18.14 -7.99 15.23
C ALA A 332 16.87 -8.78 14.88
N ASN A 333 15.76 -8.48 15.57
CA ASN A 333 14.43 -8.96 15.25
C ASN A 333 13.66 -7.89 14.47
N ALA A 334 13.54 -8.07 13.16
CA ALA A 334 12.82 -7.15 12.27
C ALA A 334 11.32 -6.96 12.60
N ASN A 335 10.76 -7.83 13.45
CA ASN A 335 9.37 -7.68 13.93
C ASN A 335 9.23 -6.69 15.08
N ILE A 336 10.34 -6.30 15.71
CA ILE A 336 10.35 -5.37 16.83
C ILE A 336 10.81 -4.01 16.29
N ILE A 337 9.86 -3.07 16.22
CA ILE A 337 10.03 -1.77 15.58
C ILE A 337 9.57 -0.64 16.52
N GLY A 338 9.66 0.61 16.05
CA GLY A 338 9.31 1.78 16.83
C GLY A 338 7.80 1.95 16.97
N GLY A 339 7.34 2.15 18.21
CA GLY A 339 6.02 2.69 18.50
C GLY A 339 6.17 4.10 19.06
N LEU A 340 5.44 5.07 18.49
CA LEU A 340 5.40 6.44 19.00
C LEU A 340 3.97 6.77 19.44
N ARG A 341 3.82 6.98 20.74
CA ARG A 341 2.56 7.39 21.36
C ARG A 341 2.63 8.85 21.77
N LEU A 342 1.53 9.58 21.59
CA LEU A 342 1.44 11.02 21.78
C LEU A 342 0.37 11.33 22.83
N ARG A 343 0.73 12.15 23.81
CA ARG A 343 -0.19 12.64 24.83
C ARG A 343 -0.14 14.15 24.93
N LEU A 344 -1.27 14.81 24.71
CA LEU A 344 -1.42 16.26 24.85
C LEU A 344 -1.69 16.58 26.31
N GLY A 345 -1.02 17.59 26.85
CA GLY A 345 -1.18 18.00 28.23
C GLY A 345 -0.99 19.49 28.44
N ARG A 346 -1.18 19.90 29.70
CA ARG A 346 -1.14 21.30 30.12
C ARG A 346 0.20 21.64 30.78
N MET A 347 0.91 22.63 30.25
CA MET A 347 2.19 23.07 30.83
C MET A 347 2.04 23.54 32.27
N GLN A 348 3.18 23.54 32.98
CA GLN A 348 3.32 24.34 34.19
C GLN A 348 3.10 25.82 33.88
N ASN A 349 2.49 26.54 34.83
CA ASN A 349 2.17 27.97 34.73
C ASN A 349 1.14 28.36 33.66
N SER A 350 0.37 27.42 33.10
CA SER A 350 -0.85 27.78 32.35
C SER A 350 -1.77 28.60 33.25
N THR A 351 -2.49 29.57 32.69
CA THR A 351 -3.53 30.32 33.40
C THR A 351 -4.94 29.92 32.94
N PHE A 352 -5.04 28.97 32.01
CA PHE A 352 -6.29 28.43 31.52
C PHE A 352 -6.38 26.92 31.81
N TYR A 353 -7.45 26.51 32.49
CA TYR A 353 -7.65 25.14 32.96
C TYR A 353 -8.92 24.45 32.47
N ASP A 354 -9.72 25.12 31.64
CA ASP A 354 -10.97 24.55 31.11
C ASP A 354 -10.71 23.72 29.83
N LEU A 355 -11.80 23.28 29.20
CA LEU A 355 -11.80 22.45 28.00
C LEU A 355 -10.91 22.97 26.87
N VAL A 356 -10.21 22.05 26.20
CA VAL A 356 -9.44 22.27 24.98
C VAL A 356 -9.94 21.32 23.90
N ASN A 357 -10.37 21.88 22.77
CA ASN A 357 -10.81 21.13 21.61
C ASN A 357 -9.70 21.10 20.56
N VAL A 358 -9.25 19.91 20.18
CA VAL A 358 -8.45 19.68 18.97
C VAL A 358 -9.42 19.60 17.79
N ILE A 359 -9.33 20.59 16.91
CA ILE A 359 -10.16 20.69 15.71
C ILE A 359 -9.49 19.87 14.61
N PRO A 360 -10.17 18.89 13.99
CA PRO A 360 -9.57 18.04 12.96
C PRO A 360 -9.07 18.84 11.76
N THR A 361 -9.91 19.76 11.28
CA THR A 361 -9.56 20.63 10.16
C THR A 361 -8.38 21.53 10.53
N GLY A 362 -7.27 21.35 9.80
CA GLY A 362 -6.02 22.07 10.04
C GLY A 362 -5.11 21.45 11.09
N SER A 363 -5.54 20.36 11.76
CA SER A 363 -4.66 19.56 12.61
C SER A 363 -4.11 18.37 11.83
N TYR A 364 -2.80 18.15 11.91
CA TYR A 364 -2.13 17.06 11.22
C TYR A 364 -0.82 16.66 11.90
N ILE A 365 -0.34 15.47 11.55
CA ILE A 365 1.02 15.03 11.86
C ILE A 365 1.75 14.79 10.56
N LYS A 366 2.91 15.41 10.41
CA LYS A 366 3.85 15.15 9.32
C LYS A 366 5.06 14.41 9.87
N ILE A 367 5.45 13.35 9.19
CA ILE A 367 6.63 12.56 9.52
C ILE A 367 7.53 12.58 8.29
N SER A 368 8.78 12.98 8.47
CA SER A 368 9.79 12.95 7.41
C SER A 368 10.89 11.98 7.83
N GLN A 369 11.19 10.98 7.01
CA GLN A 369 12.35 10.12 7.21
C GLN A 369 13.61 10.89 6.76
N LEU A 370 14.66 10.83 7.59
CA LEU A 370 15.90 11.61 7.46
C LEU A 370 17.04 10.82 6.84
#